data_AF-A0A946L2G8-F1
#
_entry.id   AF-A0A946L2G8-F1
#
_cell.length_a   1.000
_cell.length_b   1.000
_cell.length_c   1.000
_cell.angle_alpha   90.00
_cell.angle_beta   90.00
_cell.angle_gamma   90.00
#
_symmetry.space_group_name_H-M   'P 1'
#
loop_
_entity.id
_entity.type
_entity.pdbx_description
1 polymer ?
#
loop_
_entity_poly.entity_id
_entity_poly.type
_entity_poly.pdbx_seq_one_letter_code
_entity_poly.pdbx_strand_id
1 'polypeptide(L)' 'MSPNDYEHQGLTTSFQDDINKTYGTNFNMPVVYYSQMMAVAYGKSAKEAGLDQQIIRATKLEEIAAK' A
#
# COMPACT_ATOMS: atom_id res chain seq x y z
N MET A 1 -6.61 -8.22 -8.13
CA MET A 1 -7.32 -7.40 -7.14
C MET A 1 -8.81 -7.51 -7.36
N SER A 2 -9.60 -7.44 -6.29
CA SER A 2 -11.05 -7.30 -6.38
C SER A 2 -11.41 -5.86 -6.80
N PRO A 3 -12.52 -5.63 -7.52
CA PRO A 3 -13.00 -4.28 -7.83
C PRO A 3 -13.04 -3.32 -6.63
N ASN A 4 -13.39 -3.83 -5.44
CA ASN A 4 -13.45 -3.03 -4.22
C ASN A 4 -12.07 -2.51 -3.74
N ASP A 5 -10.98 -3.19 -4.10
CA ASP A 5 -9.63 -2.78 -3.69
C ASP A 5 -9.20 -1.52 -4.44
N TYR A 6 -9.63 -1.35 -5.70
CA TYR A 6 -9.34 -0.16 -6.50
C TYR A 6 -10.09 1.06 -5.97
N GLU A 7 -11.37 0.90 -5.60
CA GLU A 7 -12.15 1.98 -4.99
C GLU A 7 -11.56 2.41 -3.65
N HIS A 8 -11.17 1.45 -2.80
CA HIS A 8 -10.53 1.75 -1.51
C HIS A 8 -9.17 2.48 -1.70
N GLN A 9 -8.39 2.11 -2.72
CA GLN A 9 -7.11 2.76 -3.00
C GLN A 9 -7.28 4.16 -3.63
N GLY A 10 -8.24 4.36 -4.52
CA GLY A 10 -8.56 5.67 -5.08
C GLY A 10 -9.10 6.66 -4.03
N LEU A 11 -9.89 6.17 -3.08
CA LEU A 11 -10.32 6.97 -1.94
C LEU A 11 -9.13 7.37 -1.06
N THR A 12 -8.19 6.46 -0.79
CA THR A 12 -7.05 6.76 0.08
C THR A 12 -6.05 7.74 -0.53
N THR A 13 -5.87 7.75 -1.85
CA THR A 13 -5.09 8.83 -2.50
C THR A 13 -5.80 10.17 -2.39
N SER A 14 -7.11 10.23 -2.67
CA SER A 14 -7.88 11.48 -2.57
C SER A 14 -7.87 12.04 -1.14
N PHE A 15 -8.03 11.20 -0.12
CA PHE A 15 -7.98 11.64 1.28
C PHE A 15 -6.58 12.12 1.68
N GLN A 16 -5.51 11.46 1.21
CA GLN A 16 -4.15 11.91 1.49
C GLN A 16 -3.85 13.27 0.86
N ASP A 17 -4.34 13.53 -0.36
CA ASP A 17 -4.19 14.83 -1.00
C ASP A 17 -4.89 15.95 -0.21
N ASP A 18 -6.10 15.69 0.30
CA ASP A 18 -6.82 16.63 1.16
C ASP A 18 -6.09 16.89 2.48
N ILE A 19 -5.51 15.86 3.11
CA ILE A 19 -4.68 15.99 4.32
C ILE A 19 -3.44 16.83 4.00
N ASN A 20 -2.73 16.51 2.92
CA ASN A 20 -1.54 17.24 2.50
C ASN A 20 -1.82 18.72 2.23
N LYS A 21 -2.92 19.01 1.54
CA LYS A 21 -3.37 20.39 1.28
C LYS A 21 -3.75 21.13 2.56
N THR A 22 -4.46 20.48 3.47
CA THR A 22 -4.96 21.10 4.71
C THR A 22 -3.83 21.42 5.68
N TYR A 23 -2.87 20.52 5.83
CA TYR A 23 -1.81 20.62 6.83
C TYR A 23 -0.45 21.05 6.26
N GLY A 24 -0.35 21.30 4.95
CA GLY A 24 0.91 21.64 4.29
C GLY A 24 1.94 20.50 4.34
N THR A 25 1.48 19.26 4.36
CA THR A 25 2.32 18.06 4.41
C THR A 25 2.51 17.44 3.02
N ASN A 26 3.39 16.44 2.93
CA ASN A 26 3.63 15.69 1.70
C ASN A 26 3.75 14.19 2.00
N PHE A 27 2.73 13.64 2.65
CA PHE A 27 2.66 12.22 2.95
C PHE A 27 2.36 11.42 1.68
N ASN A 28 3.05 10.29 1.57
CA ASN A 28 2.84 9.29 0.54
C ASN A 28 2.79 7.92 1.23
N MET A 29 1.76 7.71 2.05
CA MET A 29 1.66 6.57 2.94
C MET A 29 1.00 5.37 2.23
N PRO A 30 1.68 4.21 2.18
CA PRO A 30 1.08 3.00 1.64
C PRO A 30 0.01 2.45 2.59
N VAL A 31 -1.09 1.96 2.03
CA VAL A 31 -2.16 1.28 2.77
C VAL A 31 -2.11 -0.20 2.45
N VAL A 32 -1.89 -1.01 3.49
CA VAL A 32 -1.71 -2.46 3.38
C VAL A 32 -2.79 -3.19 4.17
N TYR A 33 -3.26 -4.31 3.65
CA TYR A 33 -4.09 -5.23 4.42
C TYR A 33 -3.24 -6.06 5.37
N TYR A 34 -3.83 -6.42 6.51
CA TYR A 34 -3.19 -7.28 7.50
C TYR A 34 -2.67 -8.59 6.89
N SER A 35 -3.44 -9.20 5.99
CA SER A 35 -3.06 -10.43 5.28
C SER A 35 -1.79 -10.26 4.43
N GLN A 36 -1.58 -9.09 3.82
CA GLN A 36 -0.37 -8.79 3.04
C GLN A 36 0.85 -8.67 3.96
N MET A 37 0.70 -8.02 5.12
CA MET A 37 1.76 -7.97 6.14
C MET A 37 2.13 -9.37 6.64
N MET A 38 1.13 -10.23 6.89
CA MET A 38 1.36 -11.63 7.29
C MET A 38 2.03 -12.44 6.18
N ALA A 39 1.65 -12.23 4.92
CA ALA A 39 2.30 -12.87 3.78
C ALA A 39 3.80 -12.56 3.73
N VAL A 40 4.17 -11.28 3.87
CA VAL A 40 5.58 -10.86 3.94
C VAL A 40 6.28 -11.47 5.16
N ALA A 41 5.64 -11.44 6.33
CA ALA A 41 6.20 -12.01 7.56
C ALA A 41 6.48 -13.52 7.45
N TYR A 42 5.68 -14.25 6.69
CA TYR A 42 5.87 -15.68 6.40
C TYR A 42 6.82 -15.94 5.22
N GLY A 43 7.51 -14.91 4.71
CA GLY A 43 8.55 -15.07 3.70
C GLY A 43 8.04 -15.15 2.26
N LYS A 44 6.79 -14.77 2.00
CA LYS A 44 6.29 -14.66 0.62
C LYS A 44 6.92 -13.47 -0.10
N SER A 45 7.09 -13.61 -1.42
CA SER A 45 7.58 -12.52 -2.28
C SER A 45 6.58 -11.37 -2.37
N ALA A 46 7.04 -10.20 -2.83
CA ALA A 46 6.19 -9.02 -2.99
C ALA A 46 4.97 -9.28 -3.91
N LYS A 47 5.17 -10.11 -4.94
CA LYS A 47 4.11 -10.53 -5.88
C LYS A 47 3.11 -11.49 -5.21
N GLU A 48 3.58 -12.46 -4.44
CA GLU A 48 2.70 -13.39 -3.72
C GLU A 48 1.94 -12.72 -2.57
N ALA A 49 2.50 -11.66 -2.00
CA ALA A 49 1.84 -10.78 -1.02
C ALA A 49 0.93 -9.72 -1.68
N GLY A 50 0.95 -9.59 -3.01
CA GLY A 50 0.14 -8.63 -3.76
C GLY A 50 0.51 -7.16 -3.52
N LEU A 51 1.77 -6.89 -3.15
CA LEU A 51 2.27 -5.52 -2.93
C LEU A 51 2.55 -4.78 -4.25
N ASP A 52 2.72 -5.51 -5.35
CA ASP A 52 3.00 -4.98 -6.69
C ASP A 52 1.82 -4.21 -7.31
N GLN A 53 0.64 -4.31 -6.69
CA GLN A 53 -0.60 -3.71 -7.19
C GLN A 53 -1.03 -2.43 -6.46
N GLN A 54 -0.24 -1.95 -5.49
CA GLN A 54 -0.59 -0.75 -4.72
C GLN A 54 -0.33 0.52 -5.51
N ILE A 55 -1.28 1.47 -5.47
CA ILE A 55 -1.09 2.81 -6.05
C ILE A 55 0.08 3.55 -5.38
N ILE A 56 0.14 3.52 -4.05
CA ILE A 56 1.30 3.99 -3.28
C ILE A 56 2.14 2.78 -2.87
N ARG A 57 3.37 2.71 -3.39
CA ARG A 57 4.30 1.60 -3.19
C ARG A 57 4.66 1.41 -1.72
N ALA A 58 4.53 0.19 -1.19
CA ALA A 58 5.02 -0.16 0.14
C ALA A 58 6.50 -0.58 0.07
N THR A 59 7.37 0.33 -0.37
CA THR A 59 8.80 0.05 -0.67
C THR A 59 9.51 -0.74 0.42
N LYS A 60 9.29 -0.39 1.70
CA LYS A 60 9.90 -1.12 2.83
C LYS A 60 9.48 -2.59 2.90
N LEU A 61 8.20 -2.90 2.64
CA LEU A 61 7.72 -4.30 2.63
C LEU A 61 8.19 -5.03 1.39
N GLU A 62 8.26 -4.33 0.25
CA GLU A 62 8.79 -4.89 -0.99
C GLU A 62 10.26 -5.27 -0.85
N GLU A 63 11.08 -4.43 -0.22
CA GLU A 63 12.49 -4.71 0.10
C GLU A 63 12.64 -5.93 1.01
N ILE A 64 11.80 -6.06 2.05
CA ILE A 64 11.80 -7.23 2.93
C ILE A 64 11.44 -8.50 2.16
N ALA A 65 10.52 -8.38 1.21
CA ALA A 65 10.02 -9.48 0.39
C ALA A 65 10.86 -9.74 -0.88
N ALA A 66 11.96 -9.00 -1.10
CA ALA A 66 12.84 -9.09 -2.27
C ALA A 66 14.06 -10.03 -2.07
N LYS A 67 13.94 -11.01 -1.16
CA LYS A 67 14.98 -12.04 -0.95
C LYS A 67 15.19 -12.93 -2.16
#